data_AF-A0A7Y5PI02-F1
#
_entry.id   AF-A0A7Y5PI02-F1
#
_cell.length_a   1.000
_cell.length_b   1.000
_cell.length_c   1.000
_cell.angle_alpha   90.00
_cell.angle_beta   90.00
_cell.angle_gamma   90.00
#
_symmetry.space_group_name_H-M   'P 1'
#
loop_
_entity.id
_entity.type
_entity.pdbx_description
1 polymer ?
#
loop_
_entity_poly.entity_id
_entity_poly.type
_entity_poly.pdbx_seq_one_letter_code
_entity_poly.pdbx_strand_id
1 'polypeptide(L)'
;MQSLATLQTLLQQAEAERDAAQALLAQLERARAQAEAQAEQLTQYREQYQQRWSAQFRRSGAIELLQCYQGFSGRLDQACSMQGQAADQALVRVDQARAELIAREQRVAAVRKLIERRQAEQHRRAERREQAASDEAAARSFSASRPSALLI
;
A
#
# COMPACT_ATOMS: atom_id res chain seq x y z
N MET A 1 5.16 -7.65 31.00
CA MET A 1 3.86 -7.40 30.34
C MET A 1 3.85 -6.10 29.54
N GLN A 2 4.36 -4.96 30.06
CA GLN A 2 4.36 -3.67 29.34
C GLN A 2 4.96 -3.70 27.93
N SER A 3 5.99 -4.51 27.65
CA SER A 3 6.64 -4.54 26.33
C SER A 3 5.81 -5.20 25.21
N LEU A 4 4.90 -6.14 25.53
CA LEU A 4 4.13 -6.85 24.50
C LEU A 4 2.91 -6.04 24.07
N ALA A 5 2.23 -5.40 25.03
CA ALA A 5 1.13 -4.49 24.76
C ALA A 5 1.56 -3.33 23.86
N THR A 6 2.73 -2.72 24.11
CA THR A 6 3.28 -1.67 23.24
C THR A 6 3.54 -2.17 21.82
N LEU A 7 4.05 -3.40 21.65
CA LEU A 7 4.26 -3.98 20.33
C LEU A 7 2.93 -4.27 19.60
N GLN A 8 1.90 -4.69 20.32
CA GLN A 8 0.55 -4.85 19.74
C GLN A 8 -0.03 -3.51 19.28
N THR A 9 0.13 -2.43 20.07
CA THR A 9 -0.26 -1.08 19.63
C THR A 9 0.52 -0.64 18.40
N LEU A 10 1.83 -0.90 18.34
CA LEU A 10 2.65 -0.62 17.15
C LEU A 10 2.20 -1.43 15.93
N LEU A 11 1.76 -2.68 16.11
CA LEU A 11 1.21 -3.49 15.03
C LEU A 11 -0.09 -2.89 14.51
N GLN A 12 -1.02 -2.52 15.41
CA GLN A 12 -2.28 -1.88 15.02
C GLN A 12 -2.05 -0.60 14.23
N GLN A 13 -1.09 0.22 14.67
CA GLN A 13 -0.71 1.43 13.92
C GLN A 13 -0.14 1.09 12.54
N ALA A 14 0.79 0.13 12.46
CA ALA A 14 1.39 -0.26 11.18
C ALA A 14 0.34 -0.85 10.20
N GLU A 15 -0.63 -1.61 10.71
CA GLU A 15 -1.74 -2.15 9.94
C GLU A 15 -2.66 -1.04 9.43
N ALA A 16 -3.01 -0.07 10.27
CA ALA A 16 -3.80 1.10 9.86
C ALA A 16 -3.08 1.94 8.78
N GLU A 17 -1.77 2.13 8.90
CA GLU A 17 -0.96 2.83 7.89
C GLU A 17 -0.91 2.06 6.56
N ARG A 18 -0.77 0.73 6.58
CA ARG A 18 -0.87 -0.11 5.38
C ARG A 18 -2.24 0.02 4.73
N ASP A 19 -3.32 -0.05 5.51
CA ASP A 19 -4.69 0.02 4.99
C ASP A 19 -4.97 1.38 4.34
N ALA A 20 -4.46 2.46 4.95
CA ALA A 20 -4.50 3.80 4.36
C ALA A 20 -3.72 3.86 3.03
N ALA A 21 -2.51 3.28 2.96
CA ALA A 21 -1.74 3.22 1.73
C ALA A 21 -2.45 2.40 0.63
N GLN A 22 -3.11 1.30 1.00
CA GLN A 22 -3.89 0.48 0.07
C GLN A 22 -5.10 1.24 -0.48
N ALA A 23 -5.82 1.96 0.39
CA ALA A 23 -6.94 2.80 -0.03
C ALA A 23 -6.49 3.92 -0.97
N LEU A 24 -5.36 4.57 -0.67
CA LEU A 24 -4.76 5.60 -1.51
C LEU A 24 -4.36 5.05 -2.88
N LEU A 25 -3.72 3.88 -2.94
CA LEU A 25 -3.37 3.24 -4.20
C LEU A 25 -4.62 3.00 -5.05
N ALA A 26 -5.68 2.42 -4.47
CA ALA A 26 -6.93 2.17 -5.18
C ALA A 26 -7.61 3.46 -5.69
N GLN A 27 -7.46 4.58 -4.98
CA GLN A 27 -7.94 5.88 -5.44
C GLN A 27 -7.11 6.40 -6.62
N LEU A 28 -5.79 6.30 -6.56
CA LEU A 28 -4.89 6.77 -7.61
C LEU A 28 -5.01 5.94 -8.88
N GLU A 29 -5.23 4.63 -8.78
CA GLU A 29 -5.50 3.76 -9.93
C GLU A 29 -6.78 4.16 -10.67
N ARG A 30 -7.86 4.50 -9.93
CA ARG A 30 -9.09 5.03 -10.53
C ARG A 30 -8.85 6.37 -11.22
N ALA A 31 -8.11 7.27 -10.58
CA ALA A 31 -7.77 8.56 -11.16
C ALA A 31 -6.93 8.43 -12.43
N ARG A 32 -5.98 7.49 -12.46
CA ARG A 32 -5.19 7.15 -13.64
C ARG A 32 -6.08 6.64 -14.78
N ALA A 33 -6.94 5.66 -14.50
CA ALA A 33 -7.85 5.11 -15.52
C ALA A 33 -8.76 6.20 -16.11
N GLN A 34 -9.24 7.13 -15.28
CA GLN A 34 -10.03 8.28 -15.75
C GLN A 34 -9.19 9.22 -16.64
N ALA A 35 -7.96 9.53 -16.24
CA ALA A 35 -7.07 10.40 -17.02
C ALA A 35 -6.72 9.79 -18.38
N GLU A 36 -6.44 8.47 -18.42
CA GLU A 36 -6.20 7.70 -19.65
C GLU A 36 -7.42 7.72 -20.57
N ALA A 37 -8.62 7.45 -20.04
CA ALA A 37 -9.86 7.49 -20.82
C ALA A 37 -10.13 8.87 -21.42
N GLN A 38 -9.87 9.95 -20.67
CA GLN A 38 -10.00 11.33 -21.16
C GLN A 38 -8.98 11.64 -22.27
N ALA A 39 -7.74 11.18 -22.12
CA ALA A 39 -6.69 11.36 -23.13
C ALA A 39 -7.05 10.65 -24.44
N GLU A 40 -7.57 9.43 -24.33
CA GLU A 40 -8.03 8.64 -25.47
C GLU A 40 -9.21 9.31 -26.17
N GLN A 41 -10.22 9.76 -25.41
CA GLN A 41 -11.38 10.49 -25.95
C GLN A 41 -10.98 11.74 -26.73
N LEU A 42 -10.05 12.55 -26.19
CA LEU A 42 -9.56 13.75 -26.88
C LEU A 42 -8.80 13.40 -28.16
N THR A 43 -8.01 12.32 -28.14
CA THR A 43 -7.25 11.84 -29.30
C THR A 43 -8.20 11.38 -30.41
N GLN A 44 -9.19 10.55 -30.07
CA GLN A 44 -10.22 10.09 -31.01
C GLN A 44 -11.02 11.28 -31.58
N TYR A 45 -11.43 12.23 -30.73
CA TYR A 45 -12.14 13.42 -31.17
C TYR A 45 -11.32 14.26 -32.16
N ARG A 46 -10.02 14.43 -31.90
CA ARG A 46 -9.09 15.13 -32.79
C ARG A 46 -8.98 14.46 -34.14
N GLU A 47 -8.84 13.14 -34.19
CA GLU A 47 -8.79 12.39 -35.45
C GLU A 47 -10.09 12.54 -36.26
N GLN A 48 -11.24 12.39 -35.62
CA GLN A 48 -12.54 12.59 -36.25
C GLN A 48 -12.70 14.02 -36.78
N TYR A 49 -12.27 15.02 -36.01
CA TYR A 49 -12.31 16.42 -36.41
C TYR A 49 -11.44 16.69 -37.65
N GLN A 50 -10.22 16.17 -37.68
CA GLN A 50 -9.30 16.29 -38.83
C GLN A 50 -9.86 15.61 -40.09
N GLN A 51 -10.47 14.42 -39.95
CA GLN A 51 -11.10 13.71 -41.07
C GLN A 51 -12.29 14.49 -41.66
N ARG A 52 -13.18 14.99 -40.79
CA ARG A 52 -14.34 15.81 -41.20
C ARG A 52 -13.88 17.08 -41.91
N TRP A 53 -12.85 17.74 -41.40
CA TRP A 53 -12.27 18.91 -42.03
C TRP A 53 -11.67 18.60 -43.42
N SER A 54 -10.86 17.54 -43.54
CA SER A 54 -10.28 17.12 -44.83
C SER A 54 -11.34 16.83 -45.90
N ALA A 55 -12.50 16.29 -45.50
CA ALA A 55 -13.63 16.08 -46.39
C ALA A 55 -14.32 17.39 -46.79
N GLN A 56 -14.51 18.33 -45.85
CA GLN A 56 -15.19 19.61 -46.08
C GLN A 56 -14.34 20.61 -46.87
N PHE A 57 -13.03 20.64 -46.62
CA PHE A 57 -12.08 21.52 -47.33
C PHE A 57 -12.05 21.25 -48.84
N ARG A 58 -12.10 19.96 -49.23
CA ARG A 58 -12.22 19.54 -50.64
C ARG A 58 -13.46 20.10 -51.36
N ARG A 59 -14.46 20.59 -50.62
CA ARG A 59 -15.77 20.98 -51.15
C ARG A 59 -16.03 22.49 -51.18
N SER A 60 -15.40 23.31 -50.34
CA SER A 60 -15.79 24.73 -50.20
C SER A 60 -14.69 25.81 -50.10
N GLY A 61 -13.40 25.48 -50.07
CA GLY A 61 -12.30 26.42 -50.42
C GLY A 61 -12.24 27.82 -49.78
N ALA A 62 -12.93 28.10 -48.67
CA ALA A 62 -13.01 29.44 -48.07
C ALA A 62 -11.91 29.70 -47.03
N ILE A 63 -11.25 30.85 -47.13
CA ILE A 63 -10.09 31.26 -46.30
C ILE A 63 -10.47 31.52 -44.83
N GLU A 64 -11.66 32.05 -44.55
CA GLU A 64 -12.11 32.32 -43.17
C GLU A 64 -12.35 31.02 -42.39
N LEU A 65 -12.87 29.99 -43.06
CA LEU A 65 -13.03 28.65 -42.51
C LEU A 65 -11.66 28.03 -42.14
N LEU A 66 -10.60 28.34 -42.89
CA LEU A 66 -9.25 27.85 -42.63
C LEU A 66 -8.66 28.41 -41.33
N GLN A 67 -8.83 29.71 -41.06
CA GLN A 67 -8.33 30.34 -39.83
C GLN A 67 -9.05 29.80 -38.58
N CYS A 68 -10.37 29.66 -38.65
CA CYS A 68 -11.16 29.05 -37.56
C CYS A 68 -10.72 27.60 -37.29
N TYR A 69 -10.50 26.81 -38.34
CA TYR A 69 -10.00 25.45 -38.20
C TYR A 69 -8.63 25.39 -37.52
N GLN A 70 -7.65 26.17 -37.99
CA GLN A 70 -6.30 26.20 -37.42
C GLN A 70 -6.33 26.60 -35.94
N GLY A 71 -7.13 27.61 -35.59
CA GLY A 71 -7.27 28.08 -34.21
C GLY A 71 -7.87 27.02 -33.27
N PHE A 72 -8.92 26.30 -33.71
CA PHE A 72 -9.50 25.23 -32.90
C PHE A 72 -8.60 24.00 -32.83
N SER A 73 -7.98 23.59 -33.94
CA SER A 73 -7.03 22.48 -33.98
C SER A 73 -5.88 22.72 -33.01
N GLY A 74 -5.30 23.93 -32.99
CA GLY A 74 -4.23 24.27 -32.05
C GLY A 74 -4.64 24.15 -30.58
N ARG A 75 -5.87 24.58 -30.23
CA ARG A 75 -6.40 24.40 -28.86
C ARG A 75 -6.63 22.91 -28.53
N LEU A 76 -7.08 22.13 -29.50
CA LEU A 76 -7.31 20.70 -29.32
C LEU A 76 -6.01 19.93 -29.15
N ASP A 77 -4.98 20.26 -29.94
CA ASP A 77 -3.63 19.70 -29.80
C ASP A 77 -3.04 20.04 -28.42
N GLN A 78 -3.21 21.29 -27.96
CA GLN A 78 -2.81 21.69 -26.61
C GLN A 78 -3.54 20.89 -25.53
N ALA A 79 -4.85 20.70 -25.65
CA ALA A 79 -5.64 19.91 -24.71
C ALA A 79 -5.20 18.43 -24.68
N CYS A 80 -4.97 17.81 -25.84
CA CYS A 80 -4.40 16.46 -25.94
C CYS A 80 -3.05 16.36 -25.22
N SER A 81 -2.15 17.33 -25.44
CA SER A 81 -0.84 17.35 -24.79
C SER A 81 -0.95 17.48 -23.27
N MET A 82 -1.78 18.39 -22.78
CA MET A 82 -2.03 18.56 -21.34
C MET A 82 -2.62 17.30 -20.71
N GLN A 83 -3.58 16.66 -21.37
CA GLN A 83 -4.22 15.45 -20.87
C GLN A 83 -3.26 14.25 -20.88
N GLY A 84 -2.41 14.14 -21.90
CA GLY A 84 -1.32 13.14 -21.94
C GLY A 84 -0.36 13.30 -20.75
N GLN A 85 0.09 14.53 -20.49
CA GLN A 85 0.94 14.81 -19.32
C GLN A 85 0.25 14.50 -17.99
N ALA A 86 -1.06 14.75 -17.89
CA ALA A 86 -1.84 14.40 -16.70
C ALA A 86 -1.90 12.88 -16.49
N ALA A 87 -2.06 12.10 -17.56
CA ALA A 87 -2.04 10.64 -17.50
C ALA A 87 -0.65 10.11 -17.07
N ASP A 88 0.43 10.66 -17.62
CA ASP A 88 1.80 10.30 -17.24
C ASP A 88 2.08 10.60 -15.75
N GLN A 89 1.64 11.77 -15.27
CA GLN A 89 1.76 12.14 -13.86
C GLN A 89 0.93 11.21 -12.96
N ALA A 90 -0.26 10.79 -13.40
CA ALA A 90 -1.09 9.85 -12.67
C ALA A 90 -0.41 8.47 -12.56
N LEU A 91 0.25 8.01 -13.63
CA LEU A 91 1.06 6.78 -13.61
C LEU A 91 2.18 6.86 -12.56
N VAL A 92 2.98 7.94 -12.58
CA VAL A 92 4.06 8.14 -11.61
C VAL A 92 3.53 8.11 -10.16
N ARG A 93 2.37 8.72 -9.90
CA ARG A 93 1.75 8.70 -8.56
C ARG A 93 1.30 7.29 -8.15
N VAL A 94 0.76 6.51 -9.09
CA VAL A 94 0.40 5.09 -8.84
C VAL A 94 1.65 4.29 -8.48
N ASP A 95 2.74 4.45 -9.21
CA ASP A 95 3.98 3.72 -8.96
C ASP A 95 4.58 4.06 -7.59
N GLN A 96 4.57 5.35 -7.22
CA GLN A 96 4.98 5.80 -5.89
C GLN A 96 4.09 5.20 -4.78
N ALA A 97 2.76 5.19 -4.97
CA ALA A 97 1.84 4.60 -4.00
C ALA A 97 1.99 3.08 -3.88
N ARG A 98 2.32 2.37 -4.97
CA ARG A 98 2.66 0.95 -4.94
C ARG A 98 3.91 0.68 -4.13
N ALA A 99 4.97 1.46 -4.35
CA ALA A 99 6.21 1.34 -3.57
C ALA A 99 5.96 1.60 -2.09
N GLU A 100 5.16 2.61 -1.76
CA GLU A 100 4.77 2.93 -0.39
C GLU A 100 3.98 1.79 0.27
N LEU A 101 2.99 1.22 -0.42
CA LEU A 101 2.22 0.07 0.08
C LEU A 101 3.14 -1.11 0.42
N ILE A 102 4.08 -1.44 -0.48
CA ILE A 102 5.07 -2.51 -0.24
C ILE A 102 5.89 -2.22 1.02
N ALA A 103 6.35 -0.98 1.21
CA ALA A 103 7.11 -0.60 2.40
C ALA A 103 6.27 -0.75 3.69
N ARG A 104 4.98 -0.40 3.65
CA ARG A 104 4.06 -0.56 4.79
C ARG A 104 3.77 -2.04 5.10
N GLU A 105 3.60 -2.88 4.08
CA GLU A 105 3.44 -4.32 4.24
C GLU A 105 4.67 -4.96 4.88
N GLN A 106 5.88 -4.57 4.44
CA GLN A 106 7.14 -5.01 5.03
C GLN A 106 7.24 -4.60 6.51
N ARG A 107 6.82 -3.37 6.86
CA ARG A 107 6.79 -2.91 8.25
C ARG A 107 5.84 -3.75 9.10
N VAL A 108 4.63 -4.04 8.62
CA VAL A 108 3.67 -4.92 9.31
C VAL A 108 4.30 -6.29 9.55
N ALA A 109 4.89 -6.91 8.52
CA ALA A 109 5.53 -8.21 8.64
C ALA A 109 6.68 -8.21 9.66
N ALA A 110 7.51 -7.17 9.67
CA ALA A 110 8.61 -7.02 10.62
C ALA A 110 8.10 -6.91 12.07
N VAL A 111 7.05 -6.12 12.32
CA VAL A 111 6.46 -5.97 13.66
C VAL A 111 5.82 -7.27 14.13
N ARG A 112 5.09 -7.99 13.26
CA ARG A 112 4.53 -9.32 13.58
C ARG A 112 5.61 -10.30 13.99
N LYS A 113 6.70 -10.40 13.22
CA LYS A 113 7.84 -11.28 13.53
C LYS A 113 8.51 -10.92 14.87
N LEU A 114 8.58 -9.63 15.20
CA LEU A 114 9.09 -9.19 16.50
C LEU A 114 8.18 -9.60 17.66
N ILE A 115 6.87 -9.50 17.49
CA ILE A 115 5.87 -9.96 18.47
C ILE A 115 6.00 -11.46 18.70
N GLU A 116 6.03 -12.26 17.63
CA GLU A 116 6.17 -13.72 17.69
C GLU A 116 7.44 -14.11 18.47
N ARG A 117 8.58 -13.48 18.17
CA ARG A 117 9.84 -13.72 18.89
C ARG A 117 9.70 -13.40 20.39
N ARG A 118 9.06 -12.27 20.73
CA ARG A 118 8.86 -11.87 22.13
C ARG A 118 7.95 -12.82 22.89
N GLN A 119 6.90 -13.33 22.24
CA GLN A 119 6.02 -14.34 22.82
C GLN A 119 6.78 -15.65 23.07
N ALA A 120 7.54 -16.13 22.09
CA ALA A 120 8.36 -17.33 22.24
C ALA A 120 9.40 -17.19 23.38
N GLU A 121 10.04 -16.02 23.52
CA GLU A 121 10.95 -15.73 24.63
C GLU A 121 10.23 -15.76 26.00
N GLN A 122 8.99 -15.26 26.07
CA GLN A 122 8.19 -15.29 27.30
C GLN A 122 7.75 -16.71 27.66
N HIS A 123 7.28 -17.50 26.70
CA HIS A 123 6.90 -18.90 26.91
C HIS A 123 8.08 -19.73 27.44
N ARG A 124 9.25 -19.65 26.79
CA ARG A 124 10.47 -20.35 27.26
C ARG A 124 10.89 -19.95 28.68
N ARG A 125 10.68 -18.68 29.06
CA ARG A 125 10.97 -18.21 30.43
C ARG A 125 9.97 -18.74 31.44
N ALA A 126 8.70 -18.86 31.06
CA ALA A 126 7.66 -19.44 31.91
C ALA A 126 7.91 -20.94 32.15
N GLU A 127 8.16 -21.70 31.09
CA GLU A 127 8.48 -23.13 31.15
C GLU A 127 9.67 -23.41 32.09
N ARG A 128 10.75 -22.62 31.98
CA ARG A 128 11.92 -22.77 32.87
C ARG A 128 11.59 -22.49 34.34
N ARG A 129 10.72 -21.51 34.61
CA ARG A 129 10.31 -21.17 35.98
C ARG A 129 9.41 -22.25 36.56
N GLU A 130 8.50 -22.79 35.77
CA GLU A 130 7.60 -23.87 36.17
C GLU A 130 8.38 -25.16 36.45
N GLN A 131 9.34 -25.52 35.59
CA GLN A 131 10.22 -26.66 35.83
C GLN A 131 11.02 -26.48 37.14
N ALA A 132 11.65 -25.32 37.34
CA ALA A 132 12.41 -25.05 38.56
C ALA A 132 11.54 -25.12 39.84
N ALA A 133 10.31 -24.59 39.79
CA ALA A 133 9.38 -24.65 40.90
C ALA A 133 8.91 -26.09 41.19
N SER A 134 8.69 -26.89 40.15
CA SER A 134 8.35 -28.32 40.25
C SER A 134 9.49 -29.12 40.88
N ASP A 135 10.73 -28.90 40.43
CA ASP A 135 11.92 -29.56 40.96
C ASP A 135 12.14 -29.21 42.45
N GLU A 136 11.93 -27.95 42.84
CA GLU A 136 12.01 -27.52 44.24
C GLU A 136 10.91 -28.13 45.13
N ALA A 137 9.70 -28.28 44.60
CA ALA A 137 8.60 -28.95 45.31
C ALA A 137 8.89 -30.45 45.50
N ALA A 138 9.42 -31.12 44.49
CA ALA A 138 9.83 -32.52 44.55
C ALA A 138 11.00 -32.75 45.53
N ALA A 139 11.99 -31.84 45.54
CA ALA A 139 13.11 -31.91 46.50
C ALA A 139 12.62 -31.73 47.95
N ARG A 140 11.69 -30.80 48.19
CA ARG A 140 11.09 -30.59 49.52
C ARG A 140 10.28 -31.79 49.99
N SER A 141 9.42 -32.36 49.15
CA SER A 141 8.65 -33.55 49.51
C SER A 141 9.54 -34.76 49.78
N PHE A 142 10.60 -34.95 48.98
CA PHE A 142 11.59 -36.00 49.21
C PHE A 142 12.34 -35.81 50.54
N SER A 143 12.75 -34.59 50.88
CA SER A 143 13.40 -34.30 52.17
C SER A 143 12.48 -34.52 53.38
N ALA A 144 11.18 -34.20 53.24
CA ALA A 144 10.19 -34.39 54.29
C ALA A 144 9.79 -35.87 54.47
N SER A 145 9.92 -36.69 53.43
CA SER A 145 9.64 -38.13 53.44
C SER A 145 10.81 -38.99 53.91
N ARG A 146 12.01 -38.43 54.15
CA ARG A 146 13.10 -39.20 54.79
C ARG A 146 12.78 -39.32 56.29
N PRO A 147 12.52 -40.53 56.82
CA PRO A 147 12.36 -40.69 58.25
C PRO A 147 13.65 -40.24 58.92
N SER A 148 13.53 -39.36 59.92
CA SER A 148 14.63 -39.00 60.80
C SER A 148 15.04 -40.28 61.54
N ALA A 149 16.03 -40.99 61.01
CA ALA A 149 16.69 -42.06 61.74
C ALA A 149 17.51 -41.37 62.85
N LEU A 150 16.83 -41.07 63.96
CA LEU A 150 17.46 -40.75 65.22
C LEU A 150 18.31 -41.97 65.61
N LEU A 151 19.62 -41.74 65.55
CA LEU A 151 20.66 -42.57 66.14
C LEU A 151 20.52 -42.58 67.67
N ILE A 152 20.70 -43.78 68.22
CA ILE A 152 20.88 -44.20 69.63
C ILE A 152 19.58 -44.60 70.35
#